data_AF-X1JQQ3-F1
#
_entry.id   AF-X1JQQ3-F1
#
_cell.length_a   1.000
_cell.length_b   1.000
_cell.length_c   1.000
_cell.angle_alpha   90.00
_cell.angle_beta   90.00
_cell.angle_gamma   90.00
#
_symmetry.space_group_name_H-M   'P 1'
#
loop_
_entity.id
_entity.type
_entity.pdbx_description
1 polymer ?
#
loop_
_entity_poly.entity_id
_entity_poly.type
_entity_poly.pdbx_seq_one_letter_code
_entity_poly.pdbx_strand_id
1 'polypeptide(L)'
;MGKRKRWTDLAAVILVIGMMLPFMGCEGCFSKDKKKAVALGDSSAPPLVPSNLDATTEFYNLVELTWTDNSDNETGFAIERRTGVEPFVQINTVQADCDFYLDSIQLEPLTTYSYRVRAYNSGGDRGYSNTASVMTK
;
A
#
# COMPACT_ATOMS: atom_id res chain seq x y z
N MET A 1 17.93 24.61 9.16
CA MET A 1 18.06 23.93 10.47
C MET A 1 16.68 23.81 11.12
N GLY A 2 16.01 22.66 10.97
CA GLY A 2 14.73 22.39 11.63
C GLY A 2 14.82 21.05 12.35
N LYS A 3 15.12 21.09 13.64
CA LYS A 3 14.99 19.92 14.53
C LYS A 3 13.50 19.64 14.72
N ARG A 4 13.09 18.36 14.68
CA ARG A 4 12.00 17.75 15.45
C ARG A 4 11.82 16.30 14.96
N LYS A 5 11.54 15.28 15.77
CA LYS A 5 11.66 14.98 17.20
C LYS A 5 11.48 13.44 17.26
N ARG A 6 12.20 12.78 18.17
CA ARG A 6 12.28 11.33 18.34
C ARG A 6 10.91 10.68 18.50
N TRP A 7 10.69 9.57 17.79
CA TRP A 7 9.59 8.64 17.98
C TRP A 7 10.00 7.64 19.07
N THR A 8 9.60 7.90 20.30
CA THR A 8 9.55 6.87 21.34
C THR A 8 8.20 7.01 22.01
N ASP A 9 7.55 5.87 22.20
CA ASP A 9 6.44 5.54 23.10
C ASP A 9 4.99 5.47 22.58
N LEU A 10 4.57 4.20 22.51
CA LEU A 10 3.41 3.58 23.16
C LEU A 10 2.02 3.68 22.53
N ALA A 11 1.52 2.48 22.21
CA ALA A 11 0.14 2.03 22.17
C ALA A 11 -0.92 3.00 22.70
N ALA A 12 -1.86 3.38 21.84
CA ALA A 12 -3.14 3.95 22.25
C ALA A 12 -4.28 3.11 21.68
N VAL A 13 -4.96 2.41 22.60
CA VAL A 13 -6.28 1.82 22.41
C VAL A 13 -7.27 2.95 22.08
N ILE A 14 -7.97 2.84 20.95
CA ILE A 14 -9.17 3.65 20.70
C ILE A 14 -10.33 2.69 20.48
N LEU A 15 -11.21 2.65 21.48
CA LEU A 15 -12.53 2.03 21.41
C LEU A 15 -13.58 3.14 21.43
N VAL A 16 -14.64 2.89 20.66
CA VAL A 16 -15.99 3.48 20.65
C VAL A 16 -16.26 4.63 19.66
N ILE A 17 -17.35 4.38 18.91
CA ILE A 17 -18.26 5.24 18.14
C ILE A 17 -18.08 5.16 16.61
N GLY A 18 -19.10 4.57 15.99
CA GLY A 18 -19.17 4.27 14.57
C GLY A 18 -19.03 5.48 13.67
N MET A 19 -18.03 5.42 12.80
CA MET A 19 -18.07 6.02 11.47
C MET A 19 -17.21 5.13 10.58
N MET A 20 -17.88 4.40 9.70
CA MET A 20 -17.28 3.60 8.65
C MET A 20 -16.62 4.55 7.64
N LEU A 21 -15.36 4.90 7.86
CA LEU A 21 -14.51 5.51 6.84
C LEU A 21 -13.51 4.44 6.38
N PRO A 22 -13.70 3.83 5.19
CA PRO A 22 -12.78 2.85 4.64
C PRO A 22 -11.60 3.58 3.98
N PHE A 23 -10.85 4.35 4.75
CA PHE A 23 -9.71 5.15 4.25
C PHE A 23 -8.52 5.11 5.19
N MET A 24 -8.27 3.98 5.87
CA MET A 24 -7.02 3.78 6.60
C MET A 24 -5.93 3.23 5.65
N GLY A 25 -5.70 3.96 4.56
CA GLY A 25 -4.55 3.81 3.68
C GLY A 25 -3.80 5.12 3.69
N CYS A 26 -2.48 5.07 3.90
CA CYS A 26 -1.53 6.19 3.80
C CYS A 26 -2.10 7.60 4.02
N GLU A 27 -2.58 7.90 5.23
CA GLU A 27 -2.83 9.30 5.61
C GLU A 27 -1.47 9.99 5.81
N GLY A 28 -0.86 10.46 4.72
CA GLY A 28 0.46 11.10 4.77
C GLY A 28 1.14 11.40 3.43
N CYS A 29 0.79 10.70 2.35
CA CYS A 29 1.37 10.98 1.02
C CYS A 29 0.68 12.13 0.30
N PHE A 30 0.66 13.31 0.91
CA PHE A 30 0.30 14.53 0.20
C PHE A 30 1.51 15.00 -0.62
N SER A 31 1.54 14.57 -1.89
CA SER A 31 2.58 14.91 -2.86
C SER A 31 2.74 16.43 -3.01
N LYS A 32 3.98 16.91 -3.03
CA LYS A 32 4.34 18.31 -3.29
C LYS A 32 3.83 18.72 -4.66
N ASP A 33 3.15 19.86 -4.76
CA ASP A 33 2.52 20.43 -5.96
C ASP A 33 3.27 20.15 -7.29
N LYS A 34 2.94 19.05 -7.98
CA LYS A 34 3.36 18.84 -9.37
C LYS A 34 2.41 19.66 -10.26
N LYS A 35 2.86 20.86 -10.66
CA LYS A 35 2.14 21.73 -11.60
C LYS A 35 1.83 20.95 -12.89
N LYS A 36 0.55 20.71 -13.14
CA LYS A 36 0.04 19.98 -14.30
C LYS A 36 0.26 20.83 -15.57
N ALA A 37 1.29 20.51 -16.36
CA ALA A 37 1.40 21.00 -17.72
C ALA A 37 0.55 20.12 -18.64
N VAL A 38 -0.45 20.72 -19.29
CA VAL A 38 -1.27 20.05 -20.30
C VAL A 38 -0.49 20.06 -21.61
N ALA A 39 -0.03 18.89 -22.07
CA ALA A 39 0.47 18.68 -23.41
C ALA A 39 -0.16 17.41 -24.00
N LEU A 40 -0.60 17.51 -25.26
CA LEU A 40 -1.29 16.49 -26.02
C LEU A 40 -0.32 15.34 -26.35
N GLY A 41 -0.62 14.13 -25.87
CA GLY A 41 0.12 12.89 -26.16
C GLY A 41 1.21 12.57 -25.14
N ASP A 42 0.83 12.07 -23.96
CA ASP A 42 1.78 11.65 -22.94
C ASP A 42 1.86 10.11 -22.91
N SER A 43 2.84 9.55 -23.63
CA SER A 43 3.28 8.19 -23.36
C SER A 43 4.20 8.22 -22.12
N SER A 44 3.61 8.37 -20.94
CA SER A 44 4.37 8.26 -19.70
C SER A 44 5.04 6.89 -19.65
N ALA A 45 6.34 6.83 -19.40
CA ALA A 45 7.03 5.56 -19.26
C ALA A 45 6.38 4.76 -18.10
N PRO A 46 6.18 3.44 -18.22
CA PRO A 46 5.67 2.64 -17.11
C PRO A 46 6.56 2.81 -15.86
N PRO A 47 6.00 2.85 -14.64
CA PRO A 47 6.78 3.07 -13.41
C PRO A 47 7.74 1.93 -13.10
N LEU A 48 8.76 2.19 -12.30
CA LEU A 48 9.65 1.14 -11.77
C LEU A 48 8.89 0.23 -10.79
N VAL A 49 9.31 -1.04 -10.76
CA VAL A 49 8.65 -2.06 -9.94
C VAL A 49 8.94 -1.80 -8.45
N PRO A 50 7.94 -1.81 -7.55
CA PRO A 50 8.18 -1.72 -6.11
C PRO A 50 9.01 -2.90 -5.61
N SER A 51 9.79 -2.71 -4.55
CA SER A 51 10.65 -3.77 -3.98
C SER A 51 10.49 -3.87 -2.47
N ASN A 52 11.11 -4.88 -1.85
CA ASN A 52 11.11 -5.09 -0.41
C ASN A 52 9.70 -5.10 0.21
N LEU A 53 8.71 -5.69 -0.48
CA LEU A 53 7.37 -5.85 0.10
C LEU A 53 7.48 -6.77 1.31
N ASP A 54 6.96 -6.31 2.45
CA ASP A 54 6.80 -7.06 3.69
C ASP A 54 5.34 -7.06 4.16
N ALA A 55 4.95 -8.11 4.87
CA ALA A 55 3.59 -8.29 5.40
C ALA A 55 3.64 -8.80 6.84
N THR A 56 3.11 -8.02 7.77
CA THR A 56 3.12 -8.34 9.20
C THR A 56 1.72 -8.29 9.80
N THR A 57 1.51 -9.00 10.91
CA THR A 57 0.22 -9.04 11.59
C THR A 57 0.36 -9.39 13.07
N GLU A 58 -0.34 -8.63 13.90
CA GLU A 58 -0.53 -8.92 15.33
C GLU A 58 -1.97 -9.31 15.66
N PHE A 59 -2.89 -9.23 14.68
CA PHE A 59 -4.32 -9.45 14.87
C PHE A 59 -4.87 -10.42 13.83
N TYR A 60 -5.96 -11.11 14.15
CA TYR A 60 -6.59 -12.05 13.20
C TYR A 60 -7.18 -11.36 11.95
N ASN A 61 -7.49 -10.07 12.04
CA ASN A 61 -8.20 -9.31 11.02
C ASN A 61 -7.47 -8.04 10.55
N LEU A 62 -6.15 -7.95 10.75
CA LEU A 62 -5.37 -6.81 10.30
C LEU A 62 -4.00 -7.27 9.82
N VAL A 63 -3.65 -6.93 8.58
CA VAL A 63 -2.31 -7.13 8.01
C VAL A 63 -1.76 -5.77 7.59
N GLU A 64 -0.55 -5.46 8.04
CA GLU A 64 0.20 -4.29 7.60
C GLU A 64 1.16 -4.68 6.47
N LEU A 65 1.09 -3.93 5.37
CA LEU A 65 2.00 -4.06 4.23
C LEU A 65 2.89 -2.83 4.16
N THR A 66 4.17 -3.04 3.91
CA THR A 66 5.14 -1.97 3.61
C THR A 66 5.98 -2.35 2.40
N TRP A 67 6.39 -1.39 1.58
CA TRP A 67 7.26 -1.62 0.42
C TRP A 67 8.18 -0.44 0.17
N THR A 68 9.19 -0.63 -0.68
CA THR A 68 10.02 0.45 -1.22
C THR A 68 9.43 0.95 -2.54
N ASP A 69 9.09 2.23 -2.58
CA ASP A 69 8.80 2.94 -3.82
C ASP A 69 10.11 3.19 -4.60
N ASN A 70 10.12 2.73 -5.85
CA ASN A 70 11.25 2.89 -6.76
C ASN A 70 10.94 3.84 -7.92
N SER A 71 9.73 4.45 -7.94
CA SER A 71 9.22 5.32 -8.98
C SER A 71 8.97 6.74 -8.48
N ASP A 72 8.92 7.70 -9.41
CA ASP A 72 8.53 9.09 -9.15
C ASP A 72 7.45 9.58 -10.14
N ASN A 73 6.95 8.65 -10.96
CA ASN A 73 6.09 8.88 -12.12
C ASN A 73 4.85 7.97 -12.13
N GLU A 74 4.58 7.30 -11.01
CA GLU A 74 3.37 6.53 -10.77
C GLU A 74 2.18 7.44 -10.45
N THR A 75 0.99 6.95 -10.81
CA THR A 75 -0.28 7.54 -10.38
C THR A 75 -0.75 6.91 -9.05
N GLY A 76 -0.27 5.69 -8.78
CA GLY A 76 -0.52 4.98 -7.54
C GLY A 76 0.01 3.55 -7.57
N PHE A 77 -0.35 2.79 -6.55
CA PHE A 77 0.01 1.37 -6.40
C PHE A 77 -1.23 0.51 -6.32
N ALA A 78 -1.25 -0.60 -7.05
CA ALA A 78 -2.28 -1.62 -6.95
C ALA A 78 -1.80 -2.75 -6.03
N ILE A 79 -2.61 -3.06 -5.03
CA ILE A 79 -2.36 -4.12 -4.06
C ILE A 79 -3.21 -5.33 -4.42
N GLU A 80 -2.55 -6.46 -4.60
CA GLU A 80 -3.23 -7.73 -4.80
C GLU A 80 -2.97 -8.70 -3.66
N ARG A 81 -4.01 -9.47 -3.33
CA ARG A 81 -4.00 -10.49 -2.30
C ARG A 81 -4.50 -11.81 -2.88
N ARG A 82 -3.96 -12.91 -2.38
CA ARG A 82 -4.58 -14.25 -2.51
C ARG A 82 -4.69 -14.92 -1.14
N THR A 83 -5.62 -15.85 -1.04
CA THR A 83 -5.79 -16.71 0.13
C THR A 83 -5.27 -18.10 -0.21
N GLY A 84 -4.29 -18.61 0.55
CA GLY A 84 -3.66 -19.90 0.26
C GLY A 84 -3.07 -19.99 -1.15
N VAL A 85 -3.63 -20.88 -1.98
CA VAL A 85 -3.18 -21.14 -3.36
C VAL A 85 -4.06 -20.49 -4.43
N GLU A 86 -5.06 -19.72 -4.02
CA GLU A 86 -5.97 -19.06 -4.96
C GLU A 86 -5.24 -18.05 -5.87
N PRO A 87 -5.87 -17.65 -6.99
CA PRO A 87 -5.36 -16.56 -7.81
C PRO A 87 -5.28 -15.24 -7.01
N PHE A 88 -4.31 -14.39 -7.36
CA PHE A 88 -4.25 -13.03 -6.85
C PHE A 88 -5.41 -12.20 -7.40
N VAL A 89 -6.01 -11.41 -6.51
CA VAL A 89 -7.08 -10.46 -6.82
C VAL A 89 -6.68 -9.09 -6.28
N GLN A 90 -6.92 -8.04 -7.07
CA GLN A 90 -6.72 -6.67 -6.61
C GLN A 90 -7.75 -6.32 -5.54
N ILE A 91 -7.26 -5.98 -4.35
CA ILE A 91 -8.11 -5.64 -3.20
C ILE A 91 -8.22 -4.12 -3.00
N ASN A 92 -7.20 -3.37 -3.42
CA ASN A 92 -7.19 -1.92 -3.27
C ASN A 92 -6.16 -1.25 -4.17
N THR A 93 -6.24 0.08 -4.24
CA THR A 93 -5.21 0.96 -4.79
C THR A 93 -4.91 2.07 -3.79
N VAL A 94 -3.64 2.44 -3.65
CA VAL A 94 -3.22 3.64 -2.91
C VAL A 94 -2.65 4.68 -3.87
N GLN A 95 -2.57 5.93 -3.40
CA GLN A 95 -2.10 7.06 -4.21
C GLN A 95 -0.60 6.95 -4.51
N ALA A 96 -0.10 7.82 -5.39
CA ALA A 96 1.33 7.98 -5.65
C ALA A 96 2.11 8.29 -4.37
N ASP A 97 3.42 8.04 -4.41
CA ASP A 97 4.37 8.20 -3.30
C ASP A 97 4.05 7.36 -2.04
N CYS A 98 3.01 6.51 -2.03
CA CYS A 98 2.66 5.65 -0.87
C CYS A 98 3.58 4.44 -0.77
N ASP A 99 4.01 4.12 0.45
CA ASP A 99 4.91 3.00 0.76
C ASP A 99 4.29 1.99 1.77
N PHE A 100 3.02 2.16 2.13
CA PHE A 100 2.31 1.24 3.03
C PHE A 100 0.81 1.10 2.76
N TYR A 101 0.22 0.00 3.26
CA TYR A 101 -1.22 -0.28 3.23
C TYR A 101 -1.66 -1.14 4.43
N LEU A 102 -2.82 -0.84 5.02
CA LEU A 102 -3.44 -1.68 6.05
C LEU A 102 -4.63 -2.45 5.46
N ASP A 103 -4.48 -3.76 5.37
CA ASP A 103 -5.56 -4.67 4.98
C ASP A 103 -6.35 -5.13 6.21
N SER A 104 -7.65 -4.83 6.23
CA SER A 104 -8.55 -5.18 7.34
C SER A 104 -9.90 -5.75 6.87
N ILE A 105 -10.03 -6.05 5.57
CA ILE A 105 -11.30 -6.43 4.96
C ILE A 105 -11.25 -7.89 4.53
N GLN A 106 -12.20 -8.70 5.02
CA GLN A 106 -12.34 -10.12 4.68
C GLN A 106 -11.09 -10.95 5.03
N LEU A 107 -10.54 -10.68 6.21
CA LEU A 107 -9.48 -11.47 6.82
C LEU A 107 -10.08 -12.41 7.87
N GLU A 108 -9.73 -13.69 7.76
CA GLU A 108 -10.14 -14.76 8.68
C GLU A 108 -8.95 -15.15 9.58
N PRO A 109 -9.19 -15.60 10.82
CA PRO A 109 -8.13 -16.07 11.71
C PRO A 109 -7.39 -17.29 11.13
N LEU A 110 -6.12 -17.47 11.54
CA LEU A 110 -5.27 -18.61 11.19
C LEU A 110 -5.22 -18.91 9.67
N THR A 111 -5.34 -17.87 8.84
CA THR A 111 -5.41 -17.98 7.39
C THR A 111 -4.19 -17.34 6.76
N THR A 112 -3.58 -18.05 5.80
CA THR A 112 -2.41 -17.52 5.07
C THR A 112 -2.85 -16.66 3.92
N TYR A 113 -2.40 -15.41 3.92
CA TYR A 113 -2.57 -14.47 2.83
C TYR A 113 -1.21 -14.17 2.20
N SER A 114 -1.17 -14.11 0.87
CA SER A 114 -0.01 -13.62 0.13
C SER A 114 -0.36 -12.32 -0.58
N TYR A 115 0.59 -11.39 -0.61
CA TYR A 115 0.44 -10.06 -1.18
C TYR A 115 1.51 -9.80 -2.23
N ARG A 116 1.15 -8.97 -3.21
CA ARG A 116 2.08 -8.37 -4.16
C ARG A 116 1.59 -6.97 -4.54
N VAL A 117 2.51 -6.08 -4.84
CA VAL A 117 2.21 -4.67 -5.16
C VAL A 117 2.83 -4.31 -6.50
N ARG A 118 2.15 -3.49 -7.30
CA ARG A 118 2.72 -2.89 -8.51
C ARG A 118 2.41 -1.39 -8.56
N ALA A 119 3.37 -0.61 -9.03
CA ALA A 119 3.16 0.80 -9.38
C ALA A 119 2.53 0.89 -10.78
N TYR A 120 1.62 1.85 -11.00
CA TYR A 120 0.97 2.02 -12.29
C TYR A 120 0.80 3.50 -12.67
N ASN A 121 0.76 3.79 -13.98
CA ASN A 121 0.34 5.07 -14.55
C ASN A 121 -0.39 4.86 -15.89
N SER A 122 -0.65 5.92 -16.65
CA SER A 122 -1.30 5.85 -17.97
C SER A 122 -0.51 5.05 -19.03
N GLY A 123 0.80 4.90 -18.83
CA GLY A 123 1.67 4.06 -19.66
C GLY A 123 1.62 2.58 -19.30
N GLY A 124 0.97 2.21 -18.19
CA GLY A 124 0.88 0.83 -17.70
C GLY A 124 1.75 0.59 -16.46
N ASP A 125 2.24 -0.63 -16.32
CA ASP A 125 3.11 -1.09 -15.23
C ASP A 125 4.26 -1.97 -15.77
N ARG A 126 5.27 -2.23 -14.93
CA ARG A 126 6.42 -3.11 -15.26
C ARG A 126 6.37 -4.47 -14.56
N GLY A 127 5.27 -4.81 -13.89
CA GLY A 127 5.14 -6.00 -13.09
C GLY A 127 5.08 -5.75 -11.58
N TYR A 128 5.05 -6.84 -10.83
CA TYR A 128 4.84 -6.86 -9.38
C TYR A 128 6.15 -6.94 -8.60
N SER A 129 6.10 -6.48 -7.37
CA SER A 129 7.11 -6.71 -6.33
C SER A 129 7.35 -8.20 -6.06
N ASN A 130 8.28 -8.49 -5.14
CA ASN A 130 8.30 -9.80 -4.48
C ASN A 130 6.93 -10.09 -3.83
N THR A 131 6.64 -11.38 -3.64
CA THR A 131 5.47 -11.80 -2.87
C THR A 131 5.82 -11.86 -1.38
N ALA A 132 5.03 -11.20 -0.54
CA ALA A 132 5.08 -11.33 0.91
C ALA A 132 3.94 -12.23 1.38
N SER A 133 4.15 -13.06 2.40
CA SER A 133 3.10 -13.93 2.94
C SER A 133 3.06 -13.87 4.45
N VAL A 134 1.86 -13.89 5.01
CA VAL A 134 1.64 -13.82 6.43
C VAL A 134 0.43 -14.70 6.81
N MET A 135 0.49 -15.33 7.97
CA MET A 135 -0.65 -16.03 8.55
C MET A 135 -1.24 -15.15 9.65
N THR A 136 -2.52 -14.84 9.53
CA THR A 136 -3.27 -14.12 10.56
C THR A 136 -3.30 -14.92 11.87
N LYS A 137 -3.43 -14.20 12.99
CA LYS A 137 -3.48 -14.81 14.33
C LYS A 137 -4.81 -15.49 14.62
#